data_AF-A0A525D1H8-F1
#
_entry.id   AF-A0A525D1H8-F1
#
_cell.length_a   1.000
_cell.length_b   1.000
_cell.length_c   1.000
_cell.angle_alpha   90.00
_cell.angle_beta   90.00
_cell.angle_gamma   90.00
#
_symmetry.space_group_name_H-M   'P 1'
#
loop_
_entity.id
_entity.type
_entity.pdbx_description
1 polymer ?
#
loop_
_entity_poly.entity_id
_entity_poly.type
_entity_poly.pdbx_seq_one_letter_code
_entity_poly.pdbx_strand_id
1 'polypeptide(L)'
;MKPFITWIAAVFLLLPAAADAQVTFQASRTSGVAPLAVFFDALDTSVNGVSQPFHDLDFEWCFNDPAAGQWVPEMPDSGRRDSRNRDKGAVSAHVFTAPGTYTVTLFVRGHSGLIGQHQAAITVHDPDLIYSGTDTVCICDTTTNDFTGCPPGAAQVATDNILDIQNHISTGRRILLHRGSSWTTSGYVHHSNIQGPVTIGAYGPCISPDDRGICQNAPVIHLAGSAQAGLFSMYNIDDWRIQDLHITGDTVRQGALTGATDIFRLLLFRLWVEGFQVPLGASHWDTDGHDQIMLISSDVSGGDLNQVYIGSRRLVIMGNDLRDSNESHVLRVWQAFKGVISHNVLSGSSLQSQSGRHAVKLHGPSQEVLANAGNGEGGLADPTRYVVVRDNIFGGSGPWPVAIGPQSSVADERLSDLLIEKNYFIPAYGSQSCCSSPVQVALYISADQVTVRNNVFDGVGSSQYYTAVNLLRRGIEPMHTGIQLYNNTIHKSDLLSGYTSCTGFSVSDTVSGTIIRNNLAHFPQNTTSVTLISNSSADLVADHNLLTNTPGLADPDHMNLLMRDFRLLPSSVARNAGTGVPVFDDRAEKRRPLLNEYDLGAYEFSPTGLQGLHLLLE
;
A
#
# COMPACT_ATOMS: atom_id res chain seq x y z
N MET A 1 -8.69 -23.79 -53.73
CA MET A 1 -9.51 -22.56 -53.62
C MET A 1 -10.89 -22.92 -53.11
N LYS A 2 -11.13 -22.69 -51.81
CA LYS A 2 -12.44 -22.52 -51.15
C LYS A 2 -12.16 -21.60 -49.95
N PRO A 3 -12.83 -20.45 -49.78
CA PRO A 3 -12.56 -19.56 -48.67
C PRO A 3 -13.32 -20.04 -47.43
N PHE A 4 -12.60 -20.23 -46.32
CA PHE A 4 -13.18 -20.31 -44.99
C PHE A 4 -13.47 -18.88 -44.52
N ILE A 5 -14.75 -18.52 -44.42
CA ILE A 5 -15.22 -17.28 -43.81
C ILE A 5 -15.37 -17.57 -42.32
N THR A 6 -14.48 -16.99 -41.50
CA THR A 6 -14.62 -16.96 -40.05
C THR A 6 -15.66 -15.90 -39.68
N TRP A 7 -16.79 -16.33 -39.14
CA TRP A 7 -17.77 -15.44 -38.53
C TRP A 7 -17.30 -15.09 -37.12
N ILE A 8 -16.90 -13.82 -36.90
CA ILE A 8 -16.80 -13.26 -35.55
C ILE A 8 -18.22 -12.89 -35.15
N ALA A 9 -18.83 -13.71 -34.28
CA ALA A 9 -20.08 -13.36 -33.63
C ALA A 9 -19.76 -12.31 -32.56
N ALA A 10 -20.06 -11.04 -32.85
CA ALA A 10 -20.12 -10.00 -31.83
C ALA A 10 -21.29 -10.34 -30.89
N VAL A 11 -20.98 -10.86 -29.71
CA VAL A 11 -21.95 -10.96 -28.61
C VAL A 11 -22.20 -9.55 -28.10
N PHE A 12 -23.24 -8.91 -28.63
CA PHE A 12 -23.81 -7.71 -27.99
C PHE A 12 -24.49 -8.18 -26.70
N LEU A 13 -23.78 -8.05 -25.59
CA LEU A 13 -24.41 -7.97 -24.27
C LEU A 13 -25.37 -6.78 -24.32
N LEU A 14 -26.66 -7.05 -24.27
CA LEU A 14 -27.69 -6.05 -24.00
C LEU A 14 -27.37 -5.42 -22.64
N LEU A 15 -26.72 -4.26 -22.67
CA LEU A 15 -26.57 -3.41 -21.50
C LEU A 15 -27.99 -3.03 -21.02
N PRO A 16 -28.34 -3.24 -19.74
CA PRO A 16 -29.53 -2.62 -19.20
C PRO A 16 -29.38 -1.09 -19.37
N ALA A 17 -30.51 -0.41 -19.58
CA ALA A 17 -30.56 1.04 -19.73
C ALA A 17 -29.66 1.69 -18.67
N ALA A 18 -28.71 2.51 -19.13
CA ALA A 18 -27.77 3.20 -18.26
C ALA A 18 -28.54 3.87 -17.12
N ALA A 19 -28.26 3.46 -15.88
CA ALA A 19 -28.41 4.39 -14.78
C ALA A 19 -27.69 5.68 -15.21
N ASP A 20 -28.27 6.85 -14.92
CA ASP A 20 -27.62 8.13 -15.16
C ASP A 20 -26.31 8.15 -14.34
N ALA A 21 -25.24 7.71 -15.00
CA ALA A 21 -23.95 7.38 -14.42
C ALA A 21 -22.88 7.92 -15.34
N GLN A 22 -22.03 8.76 -14.79
CA GLN A 22 -20.85 9.30 -15.45
C GLN A 22 -19.64 8.53 -14.91
N VAL A 23 -19.27 7.44 -15.57
CA VAL A 23 -18.05 6.69 -15.24
C VAL A 23 -16.87 7.33 -15.96
N THR A 24 -15.89 7.79 -15.20
CA THR A 24 -14.73 8.51 -15.73
C THR A 24 -13.51 8.35 -14.85
N PHE A 25 -12.33 8.51 -15.42
CA PHE A 25 -11.11 8.68 -14.65
C PHE A 25 -10.11 9.58 -15.36
N GLN A 26 -9.19 10.13 -14.58
CA GLN A 26 -8.03 10.88 -15.06
C GLN A 26 -6.75 10.09 -14.76
N ALA A 27 -5.91 9.92 -15.78
CA ALA A 27 -4.54 9.47 -15.60
C ALA A 27 -3.66 10.70 -15.34
N SER A 28 -2.78 10.62 -14.35
CA SER A 28 -1.85 11.70 -14.01
C SER A 28 -0.90 12.11 -15.14
N ARG A 29 -0.69 11.21 -16.09
CA ARG A 29 0.00 11.41 -17.37
C ARG A 29 -0.45 10.33 -18.33
N THR A 30 -0.45 10.64 -19.62
CA THR A 30 -0.82 9.69 -20.69
C THR A 30 0.38 9.28 -21.55
N SER A 31 1.55 9.86 -21.31
CA SER A 31 2.80 9.42 -21.92
C SER A 31 4.02 9.65 -21.02
N GLY A 32 5.11 8.95 -21.32
CA GLY A 32 6.41 9.13 -20.67
C GLY A 32 7.35 7.95 -20.88
N VAL A 33 8.56 8.02 -20.33
CA VAL A 33 9.62 7.02 -20.53
C VAL A 33 9.47 5.84 -19.57
N ALA A 34 9.72 4.61 -20.05
CA ALA A 34 9.76 3.41 -19.21
C ALA A 34 10.96 3.41 -18.22
N PRO A 35 10.79 2.91 -16.98
CA PRO A 35 9.51 2.57 -16.37
C PRO A 35 8.65 3.84 -16.16
N LEU A 36 7.38 3.77 -16.54
CA LEU A 36 6.43 4.86 -16.44
C LEU A 36 5.44 4.58 -15.31
N ALA A 37 5.58 5.31 -14.21
CA ALA A 37 4.62 5.29 -13.13
C ALA A 37 3.45 6.25 -13.43
N VAL A 38 2.22 5.74 -13.33
CA VAL A 38 1.00 6.49 -13.59
C VAL A 38 0.03 6.29 -12.44
N PHE A 39 -0.44 7.40 -11.87
CA PHE A 39 -1.57 7.42 -10.93
C PHE A 39 -2.87 7.61 -11.71
N PHE A 40 -3.94 6.94 -11.26
CA PHE A 40 -5.28 6.99 -11.83
C PHE A 40 -6.30 7.42 -10.78
N ASP A 41 -7.20 8.32 -11.16
CA ASP A 41 -8.17 8.97 -10.30
C ASP A 41 -9.58 8.90 -10.89
N ALA A 42 -10.47 8.14 -10.27
CA ALA A 42 -11.86 7.98 -10.68
C ALA A 42 -12.86 8.69 -9.75
N LEU A 43 -12.41 9.62 -8.89
CA LEU A 43 -13.27 10.29 -7.91
C LEU A 43 -14.37 11.17 -8.54
N ASP A 44 -14.19 11.59 -9.80
CA ASP A 44 -15.21 12.31 -10.58
C ASP A 44 -16.34 11.38 -11.07
N THR A 45 -16.24 10.07 -10.84
CA THR A 45 -17.33 9.13 -11.16
C THR A 45 -18.56 9.40 -10.31
N SER A 46 -19.70 9.59 -10.96
CA SER A 46 -20.98 9.82 -10.28
C SER A 46 -22.05 8.86 -10.79
N VAL A 47 -22.93 8.44 -9.89
CA VAL A 47 -24.04 7.52 -10.17
C VAL A 47 -25.27 8.06 -9.45
N ASN A 48 -26.38 8.26 -10.18
CA ASN A 48 -27.62 8.72 -9.59
C ASN A 48 -28.08 7.79 -8.45
N GLY A 49 -28.38 8.40 -7.29
CA GLY A 49 -28.81 7.67 -6.09
C GLY A 49 -27.68 7.14 -5.20
N VAL A 50 -26.40 7.36 -5.56
CA VAL A 50 -25.25 6.98 -4.73
C VAL A 50 -24.58 8.23 -4.17
N SER A 51 -24.68 8.43 -2.85
CA SER A 51 -24.17 9.63 -2.17
C SER A 51 -22.68 9.55 -1.81
N GLN A 52 -22.14 8.34 -1.62
CA GLN A 52 -20.73 8.14 -1.28
C GLN A 52 -20.05 7.16 -2.26
N PRO A 53 -19.85 7.54 -3.54
CA PRO A 53 -19.28 6.65 -4.55
C PRO A 53 -17.97 5.96 -4.13
N PHE A 54 -17.09 6.67 -3.42
CA PHE A 54 -15.81 6.14 -2.92
C PHE A 54 -15.98 4.92 -2.00
N HIS A 55 -17.06 4.86 -1.22
CA HIS A 55 -17.35 3.77 -0.28
C HIS A 55 -18.34 2.76 -0.86
N ASP A 56 -19.32 3.23 -1.65
CA ASP A 56 -20.50 2.48 -2.04
C ASP A 56 -20.39 1.79 -3.41
N LEU A 57 -19.38 2.14 -4.22
CA LEU A 57 -19.12 1.52 -5.53
C LEU A 57 -17.85 0.68 -5.52
N ASP A 58 -17.79 -0.26 -6.46
CA ASP A 58 -16.60 -1.06 -6.71
C ASP A 58 -15.97 -0.64 -8.03
N PHE A 59 -14.72 -0.21 -7.93
CA PHE A 59 -13.88 0.26 -9.02
C PHE A 59 -12.84 -0.83 -9.29
N GLU A 60 -12.84 -1.40 -10.48
CA GLU A 60 -11.87 -2.41 -10.91
C GLU A 60 -11.07 -1.90 -12.10
N TRP A 61 -9.74 -1.92 -11.96
CA TRP A 61 -8.79 -1.50 -12.97
C TRP A 61 -8.24 -2.70 -13.72
N CYS A 62 -8.09 -2.55 -15.04
CA CYS A 62 -7.30 -3.42 -15.89
C CYS A 62 -6.31 -2.54 -16.66
N PHE A 63 -5.01 -2.73 -16.44
CA PHE A 63 -3.98 -1.87 -17.06
C PHE A 63 -3.59 -2.33 -18.49
N ASN A 64 -4.07 -3.51 -18.91
CA ASN A 64 -3.73 -4.16 -20.17
C ASN A 64 -2.22 -4.39 -20.36
N ASP A 65 -1.51 -4.64 -19.26
CA ASP A 65 -0.09 -4.96 -19.16
C ASP A 65 0.12 -6.40 -18.66
N PRO A 66 -0.03 -7.42 -19.55
CA PRO A 66 0.03 -8.83 -19.14
C PRO A 66 1.40 -9.27 -18.62
N ALA A 67 2.47 -8.50 -18.91
CA ALA A 67 3.82 -8.77 -18.46
C ALA A 67 4.13 -8.21 -17.06
N ALA A 68 3.19 -7.49 -16.44
CA ALA A 68 3.41 -6.84 -15.14
C ALA A 68 3.70 -7.82 -13.98
N GLY A 69 3.38 -9.11 -14.16
CA GLY A 69 3.62 -10.15 -13.16
C GLY A 69 2.61 -10.10 -12.00
N GLN A 70 3.05 -10.56 -10.83
CA GLN A 70 2.20 -10.71 -9.64
C GLN A 70 2.80 -10.00 -8.42
N TRP A 71 1.94 -9.54 -7.52
CA TRP A 71 2.32 -9.00 -6.22
C TRP A 71 2.84 -10.09 -5.31
N VAL A 72 3.66 -9.66 -4.34
CA VAL A 72 4.18 -10.49 -3.25
C VAL A 72 4.08 -9.78 -1.92
N PRO A 73 4.03 -10.53 -0.80
CA PRO A 73 4.00 -12.00 -0.70
C PRO A 73 2.68 -12.58 -1.19
N GLU A 74 2.61 -13.91 -1.29
CA GLU A 74 1.34 -14.60 -1.38
C GLU A 74 0.42 -14.15 -0.24
N MET A 75 -0.85 -13.91 -0.57
CA MET A 75 -1.84 -13.61 0.44
C MET A 75 -1.94 -14.81 1.39
N PRO A 76 -1.91 -14.57 2.72
CA PRO A 76 -2.31 -15.59 3.68
C PRO A 76 -3.71 -16.11 3.33
N ASP A 77 -4.09 -17.32 3.76
CA ASP A 77 -5.31 -18.10 3.42
C ASP A 77 -5.35 -18.84 2.08
N SER A 78 -4.86 -18.24 1.01
CA SER A 78 -5.18 -18.68 -0.35
C SER A 78 -3.96 -19.12 -1.12
N GLY A 79 -2.77 -18.71 -0.70
CA GLY A 79 -1.56 -18.81 -1.53
C GLY A 79 -1.70 -18.02 -2.84
N ARG A 80 -2.68 -17.11 -2.90
CA ARG A 80 -3.00 -16.35 -4.10
C ARG A 80 -1.99 -15.22 -4.24
N ARG A 81 -1.51 -15.02 -5.47
CA ARG A 81 -0.75 -13.83 -5.84
C ARG A 81 -1.61 -12.96 -6.76
N ASP A 82 -1.83 -11.74 -6.32
CA ASP A 82 -2.66 -10.78 -7.04
C ASP A 82 -1.90 -10.30 -8.28
N SER A 83 -2.58 -10.15 -9.42
CA SER A 83 -1.92 -9.65 -10.63
C SER A 83 -1.56 -8.18 -10.47
N ARG A 84 -0.36 -7.77 -10.88
CA ARG A 84 -0.01 -6.34 -10.98
C ARG A 84 -0.75 -5.64 -12.12
N ASN A 85 -1.38 -6.39 -13.03
CA ASN A 85 -2.16 -5.86 -14.14
C ASN A 85 -3.61 -5.49 -13.76
N ARG A 86 -3.99 -5.70 -12.50
CA ARG A 86 -5.32 -5.35 -11.99
C ARG A 86 -5.21 -4.72 -10.63
N ASP A 87 -6.13 -3.82 -10.32
CA ASP A 87 -6.23 -3.19 -9.02
C ASP A 87 -7.69 -2.81 -8.72
N LYS A 88 -7.95 -2.36 -7.50
CA LYS A 88 -9.27 -1.92 -7.05
C LYS A 88 -9.22 -0.68 -6.17
N GLY A 89 -10.32 0.07 -6.22
CA GLY A 89 -10.50 1.33 -5.49
C GLY A 89 -10.65 2.51 -6.44
N ALA A 90 -11.26 3.60 -5.97
CA ALA A 90 -11.50 4.78 -6.81
C ALA A 90 -10.20 5.50 -7.22
N VAL A 91 -9.09 5.22 -6.53
CA VAL A 91 -7.75 5.66 -6.89
C VAL A 91 -6.82 4.45 -6.96
N SER A 92 -5.88 4.48 -7.89
CA SER A 92 -4.96 3.36 -8.15
C SER A 92 -3.68 3.86 -8.84
N ALA A 93 -2.66 3.01 -8.92
CA ALA A 93 -1.44 3.31 -9.65
C ALA A 93 -0.86 2.06 -10.33
N HIS A 94 -0.11 2.28 -11.42
CA HIS A 94 0.59 1.22 -12.15
C HIS A 94 1.95 1.69 -12.64
N VAL A 95 2.92 0.78 -12.71
CA VAL A 95 4.24 1.01 -13.33
C VAL A 95 4.34 0.18 -14.60
N PHE A 96 4.27 0.84 -15.75
CA PHE A 96 4.54 0.20 -17.02
C PHE A 96 6.06 0.10 -17.23
N THR A 97 6.59 -1.12 -17.21
CA THR A 97 8.04 -1.36 -17.27
C THR A 97 8.56 -1.50 -18.69
N ALA A 98 7.69 -1.88 -19.64
CA ALA A 98 8.05 -2.06 -21.04
C ALA A 98 7.48 -0.93 -21.92
N PRO A 99 8.15 -0.60 -23.04
CA PRO A 99 7.63 0.35 -24.02
C PRO A 99 6.41 -0.21 -24.75
N GLY A 100 5.46 0.66 -25.07
CA GLY A 100 4.23 0.25 -25.76
C GLY A 100 3.07 1.21 -25.51
N THR A 101 1.92 0.91 -26.13
CA THR A 101 0.67 1.61 -25.86
C THR A 101 -0.27 0.67 -25.14
N TYR A 102 -0.69 1.05 -23.93
CA TYR A 102 -1.54 0.28 -23.05
C TYR A 102 -2.93 0.92 -22.99
N THR A 103 -3.98 0.11 -23.09
CA THR A 103 -5.37 0.58 -22.95
C THR A 103 -5.85 0.27 -21.54
N VAL A 104 -5.79 1.27 -20.66
CA VAL A 104 -6.27 1.13 -19.29
C VAL A 104 -7.79 1.21 -19.29
N THR A 105 -8.43 0.24 -18.65
CA THR A 105 -9.89 0.17 -18.51
C THR A 105 -10.28 0.21 -17.04
N LEU A 106 -11.19 1.12 -16.69
CA LEU A 106 -11.89 1.13 -15.42
C LEU A 106 -13.28 0.53 -15.61
N PHE A 107 -13.65 -0.42 -14.76
CA PHE A 107 -15.00 -0.94 -14.62
C PHE A 107 -15.60 -0.45 -13.29
N VAL A 108 -16.81 0.09 -13.32
CA VAL A 108 -17.53 0.52 -12.11
C VAL A 108 -18.78 -0.32 -11.93
N ARG A 109 -18.97 -0.83 -10.72
CA ARG A 109 -20.11 -1.65 -10.32
C ARG A 109 -20.83 -1.06 -9.12
N GLY A 110 -22.13 -1.30 -9.09
CA GLY A 110 -22.98 -1.13 -7.92
C GLY A 110 -23.73 -2.42 -7.61
N HIS A 111 -24.73 -2.34 -6.74
CA HIS A 111 -25.45 -3.54 -6.26
C HIS A 111 -26.18 -4.30 -7.38
N SER A 112 -26.56 -3.62 -8.46
CA SER A 112 -27.19 -4.22 -9.64
C SER A 112 -26.21 -4.80 -10.66
N GLY A 113 -24.91 -4.81 -10.37
CA GLY A 113 -23.85 -5.28 -11.27
C GLY A 113 -23.09 -4.14 -11.96
N LEU A 114 -22.61 -4.38 -13.18
CA LEU A 114 -21.84 -3.40 -13.96
C LEU A 114 -22.69 -2.15 -14.26
N ILE A 115 -22.19 -1.00 -13.84
CA ILE A 115 -22.77 0.32 -14.11
C ILE A 115 -22.22 0.88 -15.42
N GLY A 116 -20.90 0.78 -15.61
CA GLY A 116 -20.25 1.30 -16.79
C GLY A 116 -18.75 1.07 -16.78
N GLN A 117 -18.09 1.54 -17.83
CA GLN A 117 -16.64 1.48 -17.98
C GLN A 117 -16.11 2.75 -18.65
N HIS A 118 -14.85 3.06 -18.40
CA HIS A 118 -14.11 4.13 -19.06
C HIS A 118 -12.73 3.62 -19.49
N GLN A 119 -12.19 4.13 -20.60
CA GLN A 119 -10.89 3.71 -21.13
C GLN A 119 -10.01 4.91 -21.44
N ALA A 120 -8.70 4.76 -21.21
CA ALA A 120 -7.69 5.72 -21.65
C ALA A 120 -6.43 5.00 -22.12
N ALA A 121 -5.77 5.55 -23.14
CA ALA A 121 -4.50 5.04 -23.64
C ALA A 121 -3.31 5.67 -22.92
N ILE A 122 -2.33 4.85 -22.52
CA ILE A 122 -1.04 5.26 -21.96
C ILE A 122 0.06 4.86 -22.93
N THR A 123 0.88 5.82 -23.36
CA THR A 123 2.00 5.58 -24.28
C THR A 123 3.33 5.62 -23.54
N VAL A 124 4.00 4.48 -23.49
CA VAL A 124 5.28 4.30 -22.80
C VAL A 124 6.40 4.27 -23.82
N HIS A 125 7.32 5.22 -23.71
CA HIS A 125 8.44 5.38 -24.62
C HIS A 125 9.61 4.48 -24.24
N ASP A 126 10.32 4.00 -25.26
CA ASP A 126 11.53 3.21 -25.10
C ASP A 126 12.67 4.04 -24.53
N PRO A 127 13.20 3.68 -23.33
CA PRO A 127 14.30 4.43 -22.74
C PRO A 127 15.58 4.37 -23.59
N ASP A 128 15.80 3.34 -24.41
CA ASP A 128 16.97 3.28 -25.30
C ASP A 128 16.86 4.25 -26.49
N LEU A 129 15.64 4.61 -26.89
CA LEU A 129 15.40 5.65 -27.89
C LEU A 129 15.42 7.04 -27.28
N ILE A 130 14.82 7.24 -26.10
CA ILE A 130 14.74 8.55 -25.45
C ILE A 130 16.10 9.00 -24.92
N TYR A 131 16.88 8.07 -24.36
CA TYR A 131 18.23 8.34 -23.83
C TYR A 131 19.32 7.81 -24.76
N SER A 132 19.12 7.94 -26.07
CA SER A 132 20.04 7.35 -27.06
C SER A 132 21.45 7.95 -27.02
N GLY A 133 22.45 7.14 -27.38
CA GLY A 133 23.85 7.59 -27.41
C GLY A 133 24.32 8.08 -26.03
N THR A 134 25.01 9.22 -26.00
CA THR A 134 25.62 9.77 -24.79
C THR A 134 24.64 10.35 -23.76
N ASP A 135 23.33 10.31 -24.04
CA ASP A 135 22.29 10.60 -23.04
C ASP A 135 22.11 9.47 -22.02
N THR A 136 22.60 8.28 -22.38
CA THR A 136 22.87 7.21 -21.41
C THR A 136 24.35 7.20 -21.02
N VAL A 137 24.60 7.08 -19.72
CA VAL A 137 25.93 6.88 -19.14
C VAL A 137 25.94 5.58 -18.33
N CYS A 138 26.77 4.63 -18.73
CA CYS A 138 27.03 3.40 -18.00
C CYS A 138 28.26 3.57 -17.12
N ILE A 139 28.12 3.21 -15.84
CA ILE A 139 29.15 3.41 -14.83
C ILE A 139 29.44 2.08 -14.14
N CYS A 140 30.71 1.69 -14.07
CA CYS A 140 31.18 0.55 -13.27
C CYS A 140 32.32 1.00 -12.34
N ASP A 141 32.61 0.20 -11.31
CA ASP A 141 33.86 0.37 -10.57
C ASP A 141 35.07 -0.02 -11.43
N THR A 142 36.26 0.47 -11.09
CA THR A 142 37.47 0.22 -11.90
C THR A 142 37.98 -1.21 -11.76
N THR A 143 37.57 -1.92 -10.70
CA THR A 143 37.96 -3.30 -10.44
C THR A 143 37.25 -4.26 -11.39
N THR A 144 35.96 -4.06 -11.59
CA THR A 144 35.11 -4.84 -12.48
C THR A 144 35.37 -4.45 -13.92
N ASN A 145 35.41 -3.13 -14.19
CA ASN A 145 35.66 -2.56 -15.52
C ASN A 145 34.89 -3.26 -16.65
N ASP A 146 33.62 -3.60 -16.39
CA ASP A 146 32.74 -4.36 -17.29
C ASP A 146 31.58 -3.48 -17.76
N PHE A 147 31.46 -3.35 -19.07
CA PHE A 147 30.38 -2.61 -19.73
C PHE A 147 29.45 -3.54 -20.51
N THR A 148 29.51 -4.85 -20.27
CA THR A 148 28.63 -5.83 -20.91
C THR A 148 27.18 -5.56 -20.53
N GLY A 149 26.31 -5.47 -21.54
CA GLY A 149 24.91 -5.11 -21.35
C GLY A 149 24.64 -3.60 -21.20
N CYS A 150 25.66 -2.75 -21.36
CA CYS A 150 25.47 -1.31 -21.52
C CYS A 150 24.76 -1.01 -22.86
N PRO A 151 23.78 -0.08 -22.91
CA PRO A 151 23.10 0.26 -24.15
C PRO A 151 24.05 0.75 -25.26
N PRO A 152 23.82 0.39 -26.54
CA PRO A 152 24.70 0.78 -27.64
C PRO A 152 24.88 2.30 -27.76
N GLY A 153 26.12 2.76 -27.86
CA GLY A 153 26.47 4.18 -28.01
C GLY A 153 26.43 5.00 -26.72
N ALA A 154 26.08 4.39 -25.59
CA ALA A 154 26.17 5.04 -24.28
C ALA A 154 27.60 5.42 -23.93
N ALA A 155 27.75 6.51 -23.17
CA ALA A 155 29.03 6.86 -22.57
C ALA A 155 29.41 5.81 -21.51
N GLN A 156 30.69 5.43 -21.46
CA GLN A 156 31.21 4.42 -20.54
C GLN A 156 32.22 5.08 -19.59
N VAL A 157 32.00 4.93 -18.29
CA VAL A 157 32.84 5.51 -17.24
C VAL A 157 33.19 4.44 -16.22
N ALA A 158 34.48 4.23 -15.98
CA ALA A 158 34.98 3.42 -14.88
C ALA A 158 35.50 4.36 -13.78
N THR A 159 34.94 4.29 -12.58
CA THR A 159 35.37 5.12 -11.44
C THR A 159 35.12 4.40 -10.11
N ASP A 160 36.04 4.54 -9.17
CA ASP A 160 35.85 4.07 -7.78
C ASP A 160 35.19 5.14 -6.89
N ASN A 161 35.02 6.37 -7.41
CA ASN A 161 34.29 7.42 -6.71
C ASN A 161 32.85 7.52 -7.24
N ILE A 162 31.91 6.88 -6.54
CA ILE A 162 30.49 6.93 -6.91
C ILE A 162 29.91 8.35 -6.97
N LEU A 163 30.52 9.33 -6.29
CA LEU A 163 30.03 10.71 -6.33
C LEU A 163 30.22 11.35 -7.70
N ASP A 164 31.06 10.78 -8.57
CA ASP A 164 31.26 11.28 -9.94
C ASP A 164 29.97 11.22 -10.77
N ILE A 165 28.97 10.40 -10.37
CA ILE A 165 27.68 10.35 -11.06
C ILE A 165 26.97 11.70 -11.10
N GLN A 166 27.23 12.59 -10.12
CA GLN A 166 26.63 13.92 -10.07
C GLN A 166 26.90 14.73 -11.34
N ASN A 167 28.04 14.50 -12.00
CA ASN A 167 28.44 15.21 -13.22
C ASN A 167 27.62 14.80 -14.44
N HIS A 168 26.87 13.70 -14.34
CA HIS A 168 26.08 13.12 -15.42
C HIS A 168 24.57 13.32 -15.21
N ILE A 169 24.16 13.79 -14.03
CA ILE A 169 22.76 14.08 -13.72
C ILE A 169 22.37 15.41 -14.36
N SER A 170 21.45 15.35 -15.32
CA SER A 170 20.78 16.50 -15.92
C SER A 170 19.45 16.08 -16.55
N THR A 171 18.61 17.04 -16.92
CA THR A 171 17.34 16.79 -17.64
C THR A 171 17.59 15.94 -18.88
N GLY A 172 16.78 14.89 -19.06
CA GLY A 172 16.88 14.01 -20.23
C GLY A 172 18.05 13.03 -20.19
N ARG A 173 18.59 12.72 -19.00
CA ARG A 173 19.69 11.75 -18.84
C ARG A 173 19.26 10.45 -18.17
N ARG A 174 19.97 9.38 -18.53
CA ARG A 174 19.90 8.07 -17.88
C ARG A 174 21.29 7.63 -17.42
N ILE A 175 21.42 7.38 -16.13
CA ILE A 175 22.65 6.91 -15.50
C ILE A 175 22.40 5.46 -15.06
N LEU A 176 23.23 4.53 -15.54
CA LEU A 176 23.10 3.11 -15.23
C LEU A 176 24.37 2.60 -14.55
N LEU A 177 24.21 2.00 -13.37
CA LEU A 177 25.29 1.39 -12.61
C LEU A 177 25.41 -0.10 -12.93
N HIS A 178 26.63 -0.61 -13.04
CA HIS A 178 26.85 -2.01 -13.41
C HIS A 178 26.41 -2.96 -12.29
N ARG A 179 25.62 -3.98 -12.63
CA ARG A 179 25.27 -5.05 -11.70
C ARG A 179 26.50 -5.85 -11.30
N GLY A 180 26.71 -6.00 -10.00
CA GLY A 180 27.90 -6.62 -9.42
C GLY A 180 29.02 -5.62 -9.10
N SER A 181 28.90 -4.35 -9.51
CA SER A 181 29.81 -3.31 -9.01
C SER A 181 29.45 -2.85 -7.60
N SER A 182 30.46 -2.37 -6.89
CA SER A 182 30.31 -1.88 -5.52
C SER A 182 31.15 -0.63 -5.25
N TRP A 183 30.58 0.29 -4.46
CA TRP A 183 31.26 1.51 -4.04
C TRP A 183 31.05 1.77 -2.56
N THR A 184 32.04 2.37 -1.92
CA THR A 184 31.94 2.92 -0.58
C THR A 184 32.18 4.42 -0.62
N THR A 185 31.31 5.20 -0.01
CA THR A 185 31.45 6.65 0.08
C THR A 185 31.02 7.17 1.45
N SER A 186 31.58 8.31 1.85
CA SER A 186 31.09 9.07 3.00
C SER A 186 30.36 10.36 2.60
N GLY A 187 30.38 10.71 1.31
CA GLY A 187 29.70 11.89 0.77
C GLY A 187 28.28 11.59 0.30
N TYR A 188 27.71 12.55 -0.41
CA TYR A 188 26.36 12.48 -0.97
C TYR A 188 26.35 13.11 -2.37
N VAL A 189 25.38 12.72 -3.19
CA VAL A 189 25.18 13.21 -4.54
C VAL A 189 24.36 14.51 -4.44
N HIS A 190 25.03 15.64 -4.62
CA HIS A 190 24.36 16.94 -4.56
C HIS A 190 23.71 17.28 -5.89
N HIS A 191 22.38 17.27 -5.93
CA HIS A 191 21.59 17.81 -7.02
C HIS A 191 20.40 18.60 -6.45
N SER A 192 20.06 19.70 -7.11
CA SER A 192 18.87 20.49 -6.78
C SER A 192 18.35 21.17 -8.04
N ASN A 193 17.03 21.37 -8.11
CA ASN A 193 16.37 22.10 -9.19
C ASN A 193 16.52 21.42 -10.58
N ILE A 194 16.60 20.09 -10.62
CA ILE A 194 16.71 19.34 -11.87
C ILE A 194 15.36 18.75 -12.23
N GLN A 195 14.78 19.28 -13.30
CA GLN A 195 13.54 18.80 -13.87
C GLN A 195 13.82 17.63 -14.81
N GLY A 196 12.98 16.60 -14.74
CA GLY A 196 13.13 15.36 -15.47
C GLY A 196 12.63 15.43 -16.92
N PRO A 197 12.68 14.29 -17.63
CA PRO A 197 12.89 12.96 -17.08
C PRO A 197 14.37 12.69 -16.71
N VAL A 198 14.61 12.14 -15.52
CA VAL A 198 15.92 11.60 -15.09
C VAL A 198 15.74 10.15 -14.64
N THR A 199 16.65 9.27 -15.07
CA THR A 199 16.68 7.87 -14.60
C THR A 199 18.04 7.55 -14.01
N ILE A 200 18.06 7.05 -12.78
CA ILE A 200 19.21 6.39 -12.17
C ILE A 200 18.82 4.93 -11.95
N GLY A 201 19.58 4.01 -12.54
CA GLY A 201 19.25 2.60 -12.53
C GLY A 201 20.48 1.73 -12.64
N ALA A 202 20.29 0.52 -13.15
CA ALA A 202 21.36 -0.44 -13.31
C ALA A 202 21.35 -1.11 -14.69
N TYR A 203 22.51 -1.59 -15.13
CA TYR A 203 22.67 -2.35 -16.37
C TYR A 203 23.42 -3.67 -16.13
N GLY A 204 23.41 -4.53 -17.15
CA GLY A 204 23.94 -5.88 -17.06
C GLY A 204 22.88 -6.90 -16.64
N PRO A 205 23.17 -8.20 -16.75
CA PRO A 205 22.21 -9.25 -16.47
C PRO A 205 21.80 -9.25 -14.99
N CYS A 206 20.49 -9.31 -14.76
CA CYS A 206 19.92 -9.54 -13.44
C CYS A 206 20.12 -11.01 -13.04
N ILE A 207 20.85 -11.26 -11.96
CA ILE A 207 21.07 -12.60 -11.42
C ILE A 207 20.09 -12.84 -10.28
N SER A 208 19.41 -13.98 -10.32
CA SER A 208 18.51 -14.47 -9.27
C SER A 208 17.57 -13.38 -8.72
N PRO A 209 16.74 -12.74 -9.56
CA PRO A 209 15.77 -11.78 -9.07
C PRO A 209 14.85 -12.44 -8.05
N ASP A 210 14.59 -11.76 -6.94
CA ASP A 210 13.49 -12.14 -6.06
C ASP A 210 12.13 -11.87 -6.73
N ASP A 211 11.04 -12.24 -6.06
CA ASP A 211 9.69 -12.08 -6.61
C ASP A 211 9.26 -10.61 -6.78
N ARG A 212 9.96 -9.66 -6.13
CA ARG A 212 9.76 -8.22 -6.34
C ARG A 212 10.51 -7.74 -7.60
N GLY A 213 11.45 -8.54 -8.10
CA GLY A 213 12.30 -8.25 -9.24
C GLY A 213 13.65 -7.64 -8.84
N ILE A 214 14.00 -7.65 -7.56
CA ILE A 214 15.27 -7.12 -7.06
C ILE A 214 16.35 -8.17 -7.34
N CYS A 215 17.38 -7.78 -8.08
CA CYS A 215 18.48 -8.67 -8.45
C CYS A 215 19.44 -8.89 -7.26
N GLN A 216 19.89 -10.13 -7.06
CA GLN A 216 20.91 -10.45 -6.05
C GLN A 216 22.22 -9.68 -6.30
N ASN A 217 22.54 -9.41 -7.56
CA ASN A 217 23.72 -8.65 -7.98
C ASN A 217 23.39 -7.16 -8.27
N ALA A 218 22.39 -6.56 -7.61
CA ALA A 218 22.17 -5.12 -7.71
C ALA A 218 23.46 -4.34 -7.40
N PRO A 219 23.75 -3.22 -8.08
CA PRO A 219 24.91 -2.40 -7.77
C PRO A 219 24.82 -1.91 -6.33
N VAL A 220 25.92 -2.07 -5.57
CA VAL A 220 25.94 -1.77 -4.13
C VAL A 220 26.59 -0.42 -3.89
N ILE A 221 25.89 0.47 -3.20
CA ILE A 221 26.45 1.74 -2.71
C ILE A 221 26.38 1.74 -1.19
N HIS A 222 27.55 1.64 -0.55
CA HIS A 222 27.68 1.67 0.90
C HIS A 222 28.06 3.08 1.40
N LEU A 223 27.21 3.64 2.27
CA LEU A 223 27.42 4.93 2.93
C LEU A 223 28.09 4.74 4.29
N ALA A 224 29.41 4.94 4.32
CA ALA A 224 30.24 4.75 5.50
C ALA A 224 30.38 6.03 6.35
N GLY A 225 30.46 5.92 7.66
CA GLY A 225 30.71 7.05 8.59
C GLY A 225 29.46 7.83 9.00
N SER A 226 29.62 9.02 9.60
CA SER A 226 28.55 9.72 10.34
C SER A 226 27.96 10.98 9.68
N ALA A 227 28.13 11.20 8.38
CA ALA A 227 27.64 12.43 7.76
C ALA A 227 26.10 12.55 7.77
N GLN A 228 25.61 13.79 7.88
CA GLN A 228 24.21 14.09 8.19
C GLN A 228 23.27 14.02 6.98
N ALA A 229 23.76 14.07 5.75
CA ALA A 229 22.91 14.04 4.55
C ALA A 229 22.73 12.61 4.01
N GLY A 230 21.60 12.34 3.35
CA GLY A 230 21.39 11.09 2.63
C GLY A 230 22.14 11.03 1.30
N LEU A 231 22.28 9.82 0.70
CA LEU A 231 23.02 9.63 -0.55
C LEU A 231 22.45 10.47 -1.69
N PHE A 232 21.13 10.42 -1.92
CA PHE A 232 20.45 11.23 -2.92
C PHE A 232 19.61 12.33 -2.26
N SER A 233 19.88 13.58 -2.67
CA SER A 233 19.20 14.77 -2.17
C SER A 233 18.00 15.12 -3.04
N MET A 234 16.78 14.90 -2.55
CA MET A 234 15.55 15.00 -3.32
C MET A 234 14.87 16.36 -3.12
N TYR A 235 15.48 17.45 -3.60
CA TYR A 235 14.92 18.81 -3.48
C TYR A 235 14.67 19.44 -4.84
N ASN A 236 13.46 19.98 -5.03
CA ASN A 236 13.01 20.67 -6.24
C ASN A 236 13.23 19.80 -7.49
N ILE A 237 12.70 18.58 -7.44
CA ILE A 237 12.84 17.59 -8.50
C ILE A 237 11.49 17.25 -9.10
N ASP A 238 11.52 16.86 -10.36
CA ASP A 238 10.31 16.47 -11.07
C ASP A 238 10.59 15.36 -12.07
N ASP A 239 9.78 14.32 -12.13
CA ASP A 239 9.89 13.21 -13.09
C ASP A 239 11.21 12.40 -12.98
N TRP A 240 11.50 11.93 -11.77
CA TRP A 240 12.69 11.15 -11.44
C TRP A 240 12.39 9.67 -11.22
N ARG A 241 13.31 8.80 -11.64
CA ARG A 241 13.28 7.36 -11.37
C ARG A 241 14.60 6.94 -10.74
N ILE A 242 14.53 6.30 -9.58
CA ILE A 242 15.68 5.65 -8.93
C ILE A 242 15.30 4.20 -8.73
N GLN A 243 16.04 3.29 -9.35
CA GLN A 243 15.65 1.88 -9.43
C GLN A 243 16.79 0.87 -9.41
N ASP A 244 16.48 -0.35 -9.00
CA ASP A 244 17.36 -1.53 -9.11
C ASP A 244 18.73 -1.41 -8.41
N LEU A 245 18.79 -0.65 -7.31
CA LEU A 245 20.00 -0.41 -6.52
C LEU A 245 19.91 -1.07 -5.15
N HIS A 246 21.06 -1.48 -4.62
CA HIS A 246 21.24 -1.84 -3.21
C HIS A 246 22.01 -0.73 -2.52
N ILE A 247 21.38 -0.04 -1.57
CA ILE A 247 21.97 1.08 -0.85
C ILE A 247 22.05 0.72 0.63
N THR A 248 23.26 0.70 1.18
CA THR A 248 23.50 0.33 2.58
C THR A 248 24.14 1.47 3.36
N GLY A 249 23.96 1.51 4.67
CA GLY A 249 24.64 2.47 5.55
C GLY A 249 25.03 1.90 6.92
N ASP A 250 25.77 2.68 7.70
CA ASP A 250 26.27 2.31 9.04
C ASP A 250 25.28 2.61 10.19
N THR A 251 23.98 2.73 9.93
CA THR A 251 22.87 3.08 10.88
C THR A 251 22.91 4.48 11.52
N VAL A 252 24.08 5.13 11.61
CA VAL A 252 24.25 6.51 12.13
C VAL A 252 23.95 7.62 11.10
N ARG A 253 23.55 7.24 9.88
CA ARG A 253 23.28 8.15 8.75
C ARG A 253 21.81 8.54 8.70
N GLN A 254 21.46 9.75 8.26
CA GLN A 254 20.04 10.16 8.19
C GLN A 254 19.21 9.31 7.22
N GLY A 255 19.69 9.01 6.00
CA GLY A 255 18.93 8.21 5.02
C GLY A 255 19.68 7.86 3.75
N ALA A 256 19.09 7.03 2.89
CA ALA A 256 19.58 6.78 1.53
C ALA A 256 19.04 7.84 0.56
N LEU A 257 17.75 8.17 0.68
CA LEU A 257 17.10 9.20 -0.11
C LEU A 257 16.34 10.15 0.82
N THR A 258 16.69 11.44 0.76
CA THR A 258 16.14 12.45 1.67
C THR A 258 15.78 13.73 0.93
N GLY A 259 14.59 14.29 1.18
CA GLY A 259 14.14 15.56 0.62
C GLY A 259 13.10 16.26 1.49
N ALA A 260 12.83 17.54 1.24
CA ALA A 260 11.81 18.28 1.98
C ALA A 260 10.96 19.28 1.16
N THR A 261 11.34 19.54 -0.09
CA THR A 261 10.80 20.67 -0.89
C THR A 261 10.58 20.20 -2.34
N ASP A 262 9.35 20.38 -2.84
CA ASP A 262 8.95 20.29 -4.26
C ASP A 262 9.44 19.02 -4.93
N ILE A 263 8.99 17.89 -4.37
CA ILE A 263 9.22 16.57 -4.92
C ILE A 263 7.99 16.17 -5.72
N PHE A 264 8.16 16.18 -7.04
CA PHE A 264 7.11 15.82 -7.98
C PHE A 264 7.48 14.58 -8.78
N ARG A 265 6.51 13.69 -8.99
CA ARG A 265 6.64 12.60 -9.98
C ARG A 265 7.89 11.74 -9.75
N LEU A 266 8.11 11.33 -8.49
CA LEU A 266 9.24 10.49 -8.08
C LEU A 266 8.84 9.02 -8.03
N LEU A 267 9.55 8.18 -8.78
CA LEU A 267 9.47 6.72 -8.70
C LEU A 267 10.70 6.15 -8.00
N LEU A 268 10.47 5.44 -6.89
CA LEU A 268 11.43 4.59 -6.20
C LEU A 268 11.01 3.13 -6.45
N PHE A 269 11.80 2.38 -7.21
CA PHE A 269 11.35 1.09 -7.75
C PHE A 269 12.41 -0.01 -7.61
N ARG A 270 12.04 -1.15 -7.00
CA ARG A 270 12.95 -2.30 -6.82
C ARG A 270 14.26 -1.92 -6.14
N LEU A 271 14.16 -1.10 -5.09
CA LEU A 271 15.30 -0.74 -4.25
C LEU A 271 15.46 -1.75 -3.13
N TRP A 272 16.70 -2.07 -2.78
CA TRP A 272 17.05 -2.70 -1.52
C TRP A 272 17.78 -1.67 -0.67
N VAL A 273 17.21 -1.25 0.45
CA VAL A 273 17.78 -0.20 1.30
C VAL A 273 17.84 -0.67 2.75
N GLU A 274 19.03 -0.57 3.37
CA GLU A 274 19.22 -0.98 4.77
C GLU A 274 20.29 -0.17 5.50
N GLY A 275 20.21 -0.12 6.84
CA GLY A 275 21.28 0.46 7.67
C GLY A 275 21.30 1.99 7.72
N PHE A 276 20.16 2.64 7.89
CA PHE A 276 20.06 4.10 8.05
C PHE A 276 19.23 4.47 9.28
N GLN A 277 19.21 5.73 9.69
CA GLN A 277 18.25 6.22 10.68
C GLN A 277 16.84 6.29 10.08
N VAL A 278 16.71 6.87 8.90
CA VAL A 278 15.49 6.92 8.09
C VAL A 278 15.87 6.60 6.64
N PRO A 279 15.92 5.33 6.22
CA PRO A 279 16.31 4.92 4.87
C PRO A 279 15.68 5.76 3.76
N LEU A 280 14.37 6.00 3.81
CA LEU A 280 13.65 6.82 2.85
C LEU A 280 12.87 7.93 3.56
N GLY A 281 13.24 9.19 3.28
CA GLY A 281 12.65 10.37 3.92
C GLY A 281 12.22 11.43 2.91
N ALA A 282 10.96 11.85 2.98
CA ALA A 282 10.49 13.09 2.36
C ALA A 282 9.68 13.85 3.42
N SER A 283 10.28 14.84 4.08
CA SER A 283 9.57 15.72 5.00
C SER A 283 8.85 16.84 4.24
N HIS A 284 8.12 17.70 4.92
CA HIS A 284 7.61 18.93 4.30
C HIS A 284 8.28 20.14 4.94
N TRP A 285 8.98 20.92 4.14
CA TRP A 285 9.50 22.23 4.51
C TRP A 285 9.31 23.20 3.35
N ASP A 286 8.67 24.33 3.64
CA ASP A 286 8.55 25.49 2.73
C ASP A 286 7.91 25.23 1.36
N THR A 287 6.88 24.37 1.29
CA THR A 287 6.17 24.08 0.02
C THR A 287 4.69 23.84 0.23
N ASP A 288 3.90 23.99 -0.84
CA ASP A 288 2.50 23.56 -0.91
C ASP A 288 2.33 22.02 -0.84
N GLY A 289 3.42 21.28 -0.57
CA GLY A 289 3.47 19.83 -0.43
C GLY A 289 4.03 19.11 -1.66
N HIS A 290 4.24 17.80 -1.53
CA HIS A 290 4.71 16.95 -2.61
C HIS A 290 3.57 16.36 -3.42
N ASP A 291 3.86 15.87 -4.63
CA ASP A 291 2.87 15.15 -5.42
C ASP A 291 3.47 14.02 -6.25
N GLN A 292 2.77 12.89 -6.32
CA GLN A 292 3.17 11.70 -7.07
C GLN A 292 4.50 11.09 -6.62
N ILE A 293 4.70 10.89 -5.32
CA ILE A 293 5.79 10.03 -4.84
C ILE A 293 5.30 8.59 -4.79
N MET A 294 6.02 7.69 -5.46
CA MET A 294 5.68 6.28 -5.56
C MET A 294 6.85 5.40 -5.12
N LEU A 295 6.65 4.59 -4.09
CA LEU A 295 7.57 3.55 -3.61
C LEU A 295 6.96 2.18 -3.93
N ILE A 296 7.60 1.45 -4.85
CA ILE A 296 7.02 0.24 -5.42
C ILE A 296 8.03 -0.91 -5.45
N SER A 297 7.58 -2.10 -5.07
CA SER A 297 8.35 -3.36 -5.17
C SER A 297 9.74 -3.31 -4.54
N SER A 298 9.89 -2.59 -3.42
CA SER A 298 11.18 -2.37 -2.75
C SER A 298 11.26 -3.13 -1.42
N ASP A 299 12.50 -3.37 -0.97
CA ASP A 299 12.87 -3.94 0.32
C ASP A 299 13.56 -2.85 1.16
N VAL A 300 12.97 -2.47 2.30
CA VAL A 300 13.53 -1.45 3.19
C VAL A 300 13.55 -1.97 4.61
N SER A 301 14.72 -2.04 5.23
CA SER A 301 14.87 -2.65 6.54
C SER A 301 15.96 -2.03 7.42
N GLY A 302 15.94 -2.37 8.72
CA GLY A 302 17.05 -2.05 9.62
C GLY A 302 17.25 -0.56 9.91
N GLY A 303 16.22 0.25 9.67
CA GLY A 303 16.14 1.66 10.08
C GLY A 303 16.26 1.86 11.61
N ASP A 304 17.16 2.74 12.06
CA ASP A 304 17.35 3.05 13.49
C ASP A 304 16.19 3.88 14.08
N LEU A 305 15.55 4.75 13.28
CA LEU A 305 14.37 5.50 13.67
C LEU A 305 13.13 5.00 12.96
N ASN A 306 12.92 5.38 11.68
CA ASN A 306 11.81 4.89 10.85
C ASN A 306 12.35 4.13 9.65
N GLN A 307 11.57 3.27 8.97
CA GLN A 307 11.97 2.80 7.63
C GLN A 307 11.66 3.85 6.57
N VAL A 308 10.42 4.36 6.60
CA VAL A 308 9.91 5.32 5.64
C VAL A 308 9.16 6.43 6.37
N TYR A 309 9.57 7.67 6.15
CA TYR A 309 8.88 8.87 6.61
C TYR A 309 8.53 9.75 5.41
N ILE A 310 7.26 9.84 5.04
CA ILE A 310 6.87 10.35 3.72
C ILE A 310 5.49 11.00 3.73
N GLY A 311 5.23 11.88 2.76
CA GLY A 311 3.90 12.43 2.51
C GLY A 311 3.84 13.05 1.12
N SER A 312 2.66 13.02 0.53
CA SER A 312 2.41 13.52 -0.83
C SER A 312 0.90 13.58 -1.04
N ARG A 313 0.41 14.35 -2.02
CA ARG A 313 -0.97 14.23 -2.48
C ARG A 313 -1.21 12.81 -3.01
N ARG A 314 -0.75 12.52 -4.23
CA ARG A 314 -0.90 11.20 -4.85
C ARG A 314 0.22 10.25 -4.40
N LEU A 315 0.26 9.94 -3.10
CA LEU A 315 1.23 9.01 -2.50
C LEU A 315 0.88 7.56 -2.87
N VAL A 316 1.87 6.81 -3.36
CA VAL A 316 1.70 5.38 -3.68
C VAL A 316 2.77 4.57 -2.96
N ILE A 317 2.36 3.62 -2.12
CA ILE A 317 3.23 2.64 -1.46
C ILE A 317 2.69 1.27 -1.82
N MET A 318 3.32 0.56 -2.77
CA MET A 318 2.80 -0.72 -3.29
C MET A 318 3.82 -1.85 -3.37
N GLY A 319 3.45 -3.04 -2.90
CA GLY A 319 4.26 -4.25 -3.13
C GLY A 319 5.60 -4.27 -2.38
N ASN A 320 5.75 -3.51 -1.30
CA ASN A 320 7.01 -3.38 -0.58
C ASN A 320 7.11 -4.33 0.62
N ASP A 321 8.33 -4.68 0.99
CA ASP A 321 8.66 -5.30 2.27
C ASP A 321 9.37 -4.26 3.15
N LEU A 322 8.66 -3.71 4.13
CA LEU A 322 9.15 -2.68 5.03
C LEU A 322 9.20 -3.25 6.44
N ARG A 323 10.40 -3.34 7.05
CA ARG A 323 10.51 -4.01 8.36
C ARG A 323 11.59 -3.49 9.29
N ASP A 324 11.46 -3.86 10.55
CA ASP A 324 12.51 -3.78 11.57
C ASP A 324 12.99 -2.35 11.84
N SER A 325 12.07 -1.45 12.24
CA SER A 325 12.42 -0.13 12.76
C SER A 325 12.77 -0.19 14.24
N ASN A 326 13.91 0.39 14.60
CA ASN A 326 14.48 0.21 15.92
C ASN A 326 13.75 1.05 16.98
N GLU A 327 13.62 2.36 16.78
CA GLU A 327 12.99 3.26 17.76
C GLU A 327 11.55 3.67 17.44
N SER A 328 11.22 3.80 16.14
CA SER A 328 10.01 4.47 15.67
C SER A 328 9.16 3.60 14.74
N HIS A 329 8.56 4.18 13.71
CA HIS A 329 7.57 3.56 12.85
C HIS A 329 8.21 2.82 11.69
N VAL A 330 7.56 1.78 11.17
CA VAL A 330 7.99 1.22 9.89
C VAL A 330 7.63 2.23 8.79
N LEU A 331 6.34 2.52 8.61
CA LEU A 331 5.86 3.56 7.70
C LEU A 331 5.14 4.65 8.49
N ARG A 332 5.62 5.89 8.35
CA ARG A 332 4.93 7.08 8.88
C ARG A 332 4.58 8.02 7.74
N VAL A 333 3.28 8.23 7.56
CA VAL A 333 2.70 9.09 6.52
C VAL A 333 2.16 10.36 7.15
N TRP A 334 2.74 11.51 6.79
CA TRP A 334 2.30 12.82 7.31
C TRP A 334 1.24 13.52 6.44
N GLN A 335 1.07 13.09 5.19
CA GLN A 335 -0.02 13.51 4.29
C GLN A 335 -0.27 12.46 3.21
N ALA A 336 -1.54 12.19 2.89
CA ALA A 336 -1.95 11.43 1.72
C ALA A 336 -3.31 11.92 1.16
N PHE A 337 -3.29 12.73 0.10
CA PHE A 337 -4.50 13.17 -0.59
C PHE A 337 -4.68 12.43 -1.91
N LYS A 338 -5.58 11.44 -1.95
CA LYS A 338 -5.68 10.42 -3.01
C LYS A 338 -4.51 9.42 -2.92
N GLY A 339 -4.37 8.79 -1.75
CA GLY A 339 -3.27 7.87 -1.45
C GLY A 339 -3.61 6.40 -1.72
N VAL A 340 -2.60 5.61 -2.10
CA VAL A 340 -2.70 4.15 -2.27
C VAL A 340 -1.61 3.47 -1.44
N ILE A 341 -2.01 2.64 -0.47
CA ILE A 341 -1.12 1.80 0.32
C ILE A 341 -1.60 0.36 0.14
N SER A 342 -0.95 -0.41 -0.73
CA SER A 342 -1.43 -1.76 -1.03
C SER A 342 -0.37 -2.82 -1.29
N HIS A 343 -0.72 -4.09 -1.04
CA HIS A 343 0.17 -5.22 -1.31
C HIS A 343 1.51 -5.16 -0.55
N ASN A 344 1.59 -4.44 0.56
CA ASN A 344 2.83 -4.32 1.33
C ASN A 344 2.87 -5.31 2.50
N VAL A 345 4.07 -5.65 2.92
CA VAL A 345 4.35 -6.27 4.23
C VAL A 345 4.98 -5.20 5.11
N LEU A 346 4.36 -4.91 6.25
CA LEU A 346 4.89 -3.96 7.22
C LEU A 346 4.93 -4.59 8.61
N SER A 347 6.12 -4.74 9.19
CA SER A 347 6.27 -5.44 10.48
C SER A 347 7.50 -4.99 11.27
N GLY A 348 7.54 -5.29 12.57
CA GLY A 348 8.71 -5.03 13.40
C GLY A 348 8.97 -3.55 13.66
N SER A 349 7.96 -2.81 14.13
CA SER A 349 8.19 -1.43 14.58
C SER A 349 8.78 -1.37 16.00
N SER A 350 9.43 -0.25 16.36
CA SER A 350 9.88 0.06 17.73
C SER A 350 10.57 -1.12 18.44
N LEU A 351 11.47 -1.83 17.76
CA LEU A 351 12.08 -3.06 18.26
C LEU A 351 12.81 -2.87 19.60
N GLN A 352 13.44 -1.72 19.83
CA GLN A 352 14.22 -1.40 21.03
C GLN A 352 13.64 -0.24 21.87
N SER A 353 12.38 0.14 21.62
CA SER A 353 11.74 1.24 22.35
C SER A 353 10.53 0.77 23.16
N GLN A 354 10.39 1.27 24.39
CA GLN A 354 9.28 0.96 25.29
C GLN A 354 8.00 1.71 24.93
N SER A 355 8.10 2.77 24.13
CA SER A 355 6.94 3.61 23.80
C SER A 355 5.89 2.88 22.96
N GLY A 356 6.31 1.86 22.21
CA GLY A 356 5.47 1.16 21.26
C GLY A 356 5.06 2.05 20.09
N ARG A 357 5.33 1.60 18.87
CA ARG A 357 5.05 2.37 17.65
C ARG A 357 4.35 1.48 16.63
N HIS A 358 4.27 1.98 15.42
CA HIS A 358 3.35 1.47 14.41
C HIS A 358 4.10 0.89 13.22
N ALA A 359 3.63 -0.25 12.73
CA ALA A 359 3.89 -0.67 11.36
C ALA A 359 3.42 0.40 10.37
N VAL A 360 2.22 0.96 10.59
CA VAL A 360 1.72 2.14 9.86
C VAL A 360 1.17 3.19 10.80
N LYS A 361 1.70 4.41 10.67
CA LYS A 361 1.07 5.62 11.18
C LYS A 361 0.63 6.49 10.01
N LEU A 362 -0.67 6.56 9.77
CA LEU A 362 -1.28 7.47 8.80
C LEU A 362 -1.90 8.64 9.56
N HIS A 363 -1.35 9.82 9.36
CA HIS A 363 -1.93 11.06 9.86
C HIS A 363 -2.07 12.08 8.72
N GLY A 364 -2.41 13.32 9.05
CA GLY A 364 -2.51 14.40 8.08
C GLY A 364 -1.87 15.67 8.59
N PRO A 365 -1.87 16.73 7.75
CA PRO A 365 -1.54 18.07 8.21
C PRO A 365 -2.51 18.54 9.30
N SER A 366 -2.01 19.36 10.21
CA SER A 366 -2.87 20.03 11.20
C SER A 366 -3.75 21.08 10.51
N GLN A 367 -4.87 21.46 11.15
CA GLN A 367 -5.72 22.54 10.62
C GLN A 367 -4.96 23.86 10.44
N GLU A 368 -3.95 24.13 11.29
CA GLU A 368 -3.07 25.28 11.15
C GLU A 368 -2.20 25.18 9.88
N VAL A 369 -1.60 24.02 9.64
CA VAL A 369 -0.80 23.78 8.42
C VAL A 369 -1.67 23.91 7.16
N LEU A 370 -2.92 23.46 7.19
CA LEU A 370 -3.86 23.65 6.08
C LEU A 370 -4.24 25.12 5.86
N ALA A 371 -4.46 25.87 6.94
CA ALA A 371 -4.82 27.29 6.87
C ALA A 371 -3.69 28.17 6.30
N ASN A 372 -2.44 27.69 6.39
CA ASN A 372 -1.26 28.37 5.88
C ASN A 372 -0.91 27.99 4.42
N ALA A 373 -1.71 27.16 3.74
CA ALA A 373 -1.47 26.79 2.35
C ALA A 373 -1.35 28.03 1.44
N GLY A 374 -0.38 28.05 0.52
CA GLY A 374 -0.13 29.16 -0.40
C GLY A 374 0.50 30.42 0.22
N ASN A 375 0.74 30.48 1.53
CA ASN A 375 1.34 31.65 2.18
C ASN A 375 2.89 31.63 2.21
N GLY A 376 3.53 30.57 1.68
CA GLY A 376 4.95 30.29 1.93
C GLY A 376 5.18 29.92 3.40
N GLU A 377 6.20 29.12 3.71
CA GLU A 377 6.46 28.57 5.04
C GLU A 377 5.50 27.44 5.48
N GLY A 378 5.62 26.27 4.83
CA GLY A 378 5.24 24.98 5.43
C GLY A 378 3.75 24.62 5.43
N GLY A 379 2.90 25.42 4.79
CA GLY A 379 1.47 25.12 4.59
C GLY A 379 1.22 24.01 3.56
N LEU A 380 0.20 23.18 3.78
CA LEU A 380 -0.15 22.09 2.86
C LEU A 380 -1.57 22.28 2.35
N ALA A 381 -1.82 22.22 1.03
CA ALA A 381 -3.15 22.60 0.52
C ALA A 381 -4.24 21.54 0.71
N ASP A 382 -3.87 20.28 0.98
CA ASP A 382 -4.83 19.18 1.02
C ASP A 382 -4.72 18.36 2.32
N PRO A 383 -5.86 17.94 2.90
CA PRO A 383 -5.86 17.02 4.03
C PRO A 383 -5.51 15.60 3.58
N THR A 384 -5.29 14.70 4.54
CA THR A 384 -5.28 13.27 4.24
C THR A 384 -6.71 12.81 3.96
N ARG A 385 -7.01 12.48 2.69
CA ARG A 385 -8.35 12.13 2.21
C ARG A 385 -8.33 11.25 0.97
N TYR A 386 -9.35 10.42 0.77
CA TYR A 386 -9.48 9.50 -0.37
C TYR A 386 -8.33 8.48 -0.43
N VAL A 387 -8.07 7.83 0.70
CA VAL A 387 -6.95 6.89 0.84
C VAL A 387 -7.46 5.45 0.78
N VAL A 388 -6.88 4.64 -0.10
CA VAL A 388 -7.11 3.20 -0.17
C VAL A 388 -5.94 2.49 0.53
N VAL A 389 -6.26 1.77 1.60
CA VAL A 389 -5.33 0.88 2.32
C VAL A 389 -5.83 -0.55 2.11
N ARG A 390 -5.23 -1.28 1.17
CA ARG A 390 -5.74 -2.60 0.80
C ARG A 390 -4.70 -3.70 0.66
N ASP A 391 -5.09 -4.94 0.97
CA ASP A 391 -4.27 -6.12 0.68
C ASP A 391 -2.86 -6.06 1.27
N ASN A 392 -2.68 -5.38 2.40
CA ASN A 392 -1.42 -5.35 3.13
C ASN A 392 -1.40 -6.44 4.20
N ILE A 393 -0.20 -6.85 4.60
CA ILE A 393 0.07 -7.66 5.78
C ILE A 393 0.73 -6.76 6.82
N PHE A 394 0.03 -6.55 7.93
CA PHE A 394 0.54 -5.82 9.09
C PHE A 394 0.99 -6.81 10.16
N GLY A 395 2.29 -6.85 10.41
CA GLY A 395 2.89 -7.62 11.48
C GLY A 395 2.95 -6.89 12.82
N GLY A 396 3.60 -7.55 13.78
CA GLY A 396 3.71 -7.12 15.16
C GLY A 396 4.56 -5.88 15.40
N SER A 397 4.04 -5.02 16.27
CA SER A 397 4.72 -4.30 17.34
C SER A 397 3.66 -3.48 18.06
N GLY A 398 3.66 -3.50 19.39
CA GLY A 398 2.58 -2.94 20.18
C GLY A 398 2.78 -1.48 20.59
N PRO A 399 1.83 -0.94 21.38
CA PRO A 399 0.55 -1.58 21.68
C PRO A 399 -0.44 -1.55 20.51
N TRP A 400 -0.21 -0.77 19.45
CA TRP A 400 -1.10 -0.75 18.28
C TRP A 400 -0.34 -0.56 16.95
N PRO A 401 -0.18 -1.61 16.10
CA PRO A 401 0.70 -1.55 14.93
C PRO A 401 0.14 -0.69 13.79
N VAL A 402 -1.18 -0.47 13.72
CA VAL A 402 -1.78 0.40 12.70
C VAL A 402 -2.60 1.48 13.38
N ALA A 403 -2.20 2.74 13.17
CA ALA A 403 -2.95 3.90 13.64
C ALA A 403 -3.26 4.87 12.51
N ILE A 404 -4.54 5.16 12.36
CA ILE A 404 -5.10 6.12 11.44
C ILE A 404 -5.72 7.23 12.28
N GLY A 405 -5.19 8.43 12.17
CA GLY A 405 -5.63 9.58 12.96
C GLY A 405 -4.49 10.48 13.38
N PRO A 406 -4.75 11.51 14.20
CA PRO A 406 -3.76 12.52 14.57
C PRO A 406 -2.45 11.96 15.12
N GLN A 407 -1.34 12.63 14.87
CA GLN A 407 -0.02 12.22 15.32
C GLN A 407 0.08 12.10 16.85
N SER A 408 -0.67 12.93 17.59
CA SER A 408 -0.65 12.99 19.05
C SER A 408 -2.02 13.37 19.60
N SER A 409 -2.15 13.35 20.92
CA SER A 409 -3.40 13.74 21.61
C SER A 409 -3.65 15.24 21.67
N VAL A 410 -2.76 16.06 21.11
CA VAL A 410 -2.84 17.54 21.16
C VAL A 410 -2.93 18.16 19.77
N ALA A 411 -2.91 17.35 18.70
CA ALA A 411 -2.97 17.82 17.33
C ALA A 411 -4.42 17.78 16.80
N ASP A 412 -4.86 18.80 16.07
CA ASP A 412 -6.10 18.80 15.28
C ASP A 412 -5.75 18.42 13.83
N GLU A 413 -5.65 17.12 13.57
CA GLU A 413 -5.33 16.54 12.25
C GLU A 413 -6.49 15.68 11.81
N ARG A 414 -7.23 16.15 10.80
CA ARG A 414 -8.50 15.54 10.38
C ARG A 414 -8.27 14.71 9.14
N LEU A 415 -8.66 13.44 9.23
CA LEU A 415 -8.62 12.48 8.13
C LEU A 415 -10.04 12.12 7.75
N SER A 416 -10.30 11.95 6.45
CA SER A 416 -11.63 11.55 5.97
C SER A 416 -11.57 10.68 4.71
N ASP A 417 -12.66 9.96 4.40
CA ASP A 417 -12.78 9.14 3.19
C ASP A 417 -11.64 8.13 3.03
N LEU A 418 -11.61 7.14 3.92
CA LEU A 418 -10.61 6.08 3.92
C LEU A 418 -11.28 4.73 3.67
N LEU A 419 -10.69 3.95 2.78
CA LEU A 419 -11.09 2.58 2.51
C LEU A 419 -9.99 1.63 2.99
N ILE A 420 -10.28 0.86 4.03
CA ILE A 420 -9.39 -0.12 4.65
C ILE A 420 -9.93 -1.50 4.31
N GLU A 421 -9.39 -2.12 3.26
CA GLU A 421 -10.02 -3.29 2.64
C GLU A 421 -9.06 -4.47 2.49
N LYS A 422 -9.50 -5.70 2.81
CA LYS A 422 -8.71 -6.92 2.53
C LYS A 422 -7.30 -6.94 3.12
N ASN A 423 -7.05 -6.23 4.21
CA ASN A 423 -5.77 -6.34 4.91
C ASN A 423 -5.75 -7.54 5.87
N TYR A 424 -4.54 -8.02 6.17
CA TYR A 424 -4.24 -8.96 7.23
C TYR A 424 -3.57 -8.25 8.40
N PHE A 425 -4.09 -8.46 9.60
CA PHE A 425 -3.48 -8.00 10.84
C PHE A 425 -3.04 -9.22 11.63
N ILE A 426 -1.73 -9.41 11.76
CA ILE A 426 -1.11 -10.60 12.36
C ILE A 426 -0.08 -10.14 13.41
N PRO A 427 -0.47 -9.90 14.67
CA PRO A 427 0.41 -9.45 15.74
C PRO A 427 1.67 -10.31 15.91
N ALA A 428 1.57 -11.63 15.70
CA ALA A 428 2.69 -12.55 15.81
C ALA A 428 3.69 -12.51 14.63
N TYR A 429 3.36 -11.82 13.54
CA TYR A 429 4.19 -11.82 12.33
C TYR A 429 5.32 -10.78 12.39
N GLY A 430 6.50 -11.13 11.88
CA GLY A 430 7.69 -10.27 11.88
C GLY A 430 8.39 -10.18 13.24
N SER A 431 9.46 -9.41 13.29
CA SER A 431 10.25 -9.21 14.52
C SER A 431 9.41 -8.57 15.61
N GLN A 432 9.52 -9.08 16.83
CA GLN A 432 8.77 -8.57 17.97
C GLN A 432 9.65 -7.61 18.78
N SER A 433 9.05 -6.53 19.27
CA SER A 433 9.75 -5.58 20.15
C SER A 433 10.14 -6.26 21.46
N CYS A 434 11.40 -6.06 21.89
CA CYS A 434 11.87 -6.56 23.20
C CYS A 434 11.23 -5.85 24.38
N CYS A 435 10.67 -4.67 24.10
CA CYS A 435 10.66 -3.59 25.07
C CYS A 435 9.29 -2.90 25.15
N SER A 436 8.44 -3.01 24.12
CA SER A 436 7.05 -2.55 24.18
C SER A 436 6.09 -3.68 24.56
N SER A 437 4.88 -3.30 24.95
CA SER A 437 3.82 -4.28 25.21
C SER A 437 3.46 -5.05 23.93
N PRO A 438 2.99 -6.31 24.04
CA PRO A 438 2.36 -6.99 22.91
C PRO A 438 1.19 -6.18 22.35
N VAL A 439 0.80 -6.45 21.11
CA VAL A 439 -0.32 -5.75 20.45
C VAL A 439 -1.59 -5.86 21.28
N GLN A 440 -2.16 -4.71 21.63
CA GLN A 440 -3.44 -4.55 22.33
C GLN A 440 -4.54 -4.11 21.38
N VAL A 441 -4.24 -3.29 20.36
CA VAL A 441 -5.21 -2.84 19.36
C VAL A 441 -4.64 -3.08 17.98
N ALA A 442 -5.25 -3.94 17.15
CA ALA A 442 -4.72 -4.20 15.81
C ALA A 442 -4.89 -2.99 14.87
N LEU A 443 -6.06 -2.35 14.88
CA LEU A 443 -6.39 -1.18 14.09
C LEU A 443 -7.02 -0.07 14.96
N TYR A 444 -6.33 1.06 15.05
CA TYR A 444 -6.80 2.26 15.73
C TYR A 444 -7.27 3.29 14.70
N ILE A 445 -8.49 3.81 14.85
CA ILE A 445 -9.08 4.81 13.94
C ILE A 445 -9.63 6.01 14.71
N SER A 446 -9.20 7.18 14.27
CA SER A 446 -9.65 8.52 14.68
C SER A 446 -9.77 9.37 13.41
N ALA A 447 -10.85 9.14 12.65
CA ALA A 447 -11.09 9.72 11.33
C ALA A 447 -12.58 9.65 10.95
N ASP A 448 -13.00 10.46 9.97
CA ASP A 448 -14.37 10.50 9.45
C ASP A 448 -14.53 9.66 8.19
N GLN A 449 -15.75 9.17 7.92
CA GLN A 449 -16.09 8.48 6.66
C GLN A 449 -15.07 7.38 6.33
N VAL A 450 -15.02 6.36 7.17
CA VAL A 450 -14.07 5.25 7.05
C VAL A 450 -14.81 3.96 6.82
N THR A 451 -14.48 3.24 5.75
CA THR A 451 -14.98 1.89 5.48
C THR A 451 -13.89 0.87 5.78
N VAL A 452 -14.13 -0.04 6.74
CA VAL A 452 -13.25 -1.17 7.06
C VAL A 452 -13.96 -2.44 6.61
N ARG A 453 -13.50 -3.06 5.52
CA ARG A 453 -14.18 -4.24 4.95
C ARG A 453 -13.28 -5.40 4.52
N ASN A 454 -13.80 -6.63 4.62
CA ASN A 454 -13.09 -7.85 4.20
C ASN A 454 -11.70 -8.05 4.85
N ASN A 455 -11.41 -7.39 5.98
CA ASN A 455 -10.13 -7.58 6.66
C ASN A 455 -10.15 -8.83 7.52
N VAL A 456 -8.97 -9.42 7.71
CA VAL A 456 -8.76 -10.52 8.66
C VAL A 456 -7.88 -10.02 9.80
N PHE A 457 -8.42 -10.14 11.01
CA PHE A 457 -7.74 -9.83 12.26
C PHE A 457 -7.40 -11.13 12.97
N ASP A 458 -6.20 -11.64 12.73
CA ASP A 458 -5.66 -12.79 13.41
C ASP A 458 -4.99 -12.34 14.71
N GLY A 459 -5.75 -12.30 15.81
CA GLY A 459 -5.30 -11.84 17.12
C GLY A 459 -4.34 -12.79 17.83
N VAL A 460 -3.84 -13.84 17.18
CA VAL A 460 -2.87 -14.74 17.81
C VAL A 460 -1.52 -14.06 18.03
N GLY A 461 -0.90 -14.32 19.18
CA GLY A 461 0.30 -13.65 19.68
C GLY A 461 0.07 -12.25 20.25
N SER A 462 -1.17 -11.76 20.26
CA SER A 462 -1.52 -10.48 20.87
C SER A 462 -1.56 -10.54 22.40
N SER A 463 -1.67 -9.37 23.02
CA SER A 463 -1.99 -9.20 24.44
C SER A 463 -3.29 -9.92 24.84
N GLN A 464 -3.43 -10.27 26.13
CA GLN A 464 -4.70 -10.71 26.74
C GLN A 464 -5.76 -9.60 26.81
N TYR A 465 -5.39 -8.35 26.51
CA TYR A 465 -6.26 -7.17 26.43
C TYR A 465 -6.43 -6.73 24.97
N TYR A 466 -6.91 -7.63 24.11
CA TYR A 466 -6.92 -7.43 22.67
C TYR A 466 -8.19 -6.74 22.18
N THR A 467 -8.05 -5.83 21.22
CA THR A 467 -9.12 -5.21 20.45
C THR A 467 -8.76 -5.28 18.97
N ALA A 468 -9.65 -5.82 18.12
CA ALA A 468 -9.35 -5.87 16.68
C ALA A 468 -9.43 -4.46 16.05
N VAL A 469 -10.51 -3.73 16.28
CA VAL A 469 -10.66 -2.34 15.84
C VAL A 469 -11.13 -1.45 16.98
N ASN A 470 -10.44 -0.34 17.19
CA ASN A 470 -10.80 0.67 18.17
C ASN A 470 -11.08 2.01 17.49
N LEU A 471 -12.32 2.49 17.68
CA LEU A 471 -12.82 3.77 17.17
C LEU A 471 -12.93 4.74 18.35
N LEU A 472 -12.12 5.79 18.33
CA LEU A 472 -12.16 6.86 19.32
C LEU A 472 -11.45 8.10 18.79
N ARG A 473 -11.79 9.24 19.37
CA ARG A 473 -11.01 10.45 19.21
C ARG A 473 -9.63 10.31 19.87
N ARG A 474 -8.59 10.75 19.18
CA ARG A 474 -7.21 10.74 19.69
C ARG A 474 -6.75 12.12 20.15
N GLY A 475 -6.84 13.09 19.25
CA GLY A 475 -6.35 14.45 19.44
C GLY A 475 -7.44 15.38 19.96
N ILE A 476 -7.37 16.63 19.52
CA ILE A 476 -8.34 17.68 19.87
C ILE A 476 -9.38 17.92 18.76
N GLU A 477 -9.34 17.12 17.70
CA GLU A 477 -10.30 17.15 16.60
C GLU A 477 -11.76 17.00 17.08
N PRO A 478 -12.74 17.40 16.26
CA PRO A 478 -14.15 17.13 16.53
C PRO A 478 -14.46 15.63 16.68
N MET A 479 -15.65 15.32 17.20
CA MET A 479 -16.16 13.94 17.23
C MET A 479 -16.23 13.37 15.81
N HIS A 480 -15.91 12.08 15.67
CA HIS A 480 -15.86 11.42 14.38
C HIS A 480 -17.23 10.87 13.94
N THR A 481 -17.46 10.76 12.64
CA THR A 481 -18.72 10.22 12.10
C THR A 481 -18.57 9.39 10.82
N GLY A 482 -19.57 8.54 10.54
CA GLY A 482 -19.69 7.82 9.27
C GLY A 482 -18.73 6.65 9.13
N ILE A 483 -18.47 5.91 10.20
CA ILE A 483 -17.58 4.73 10.17
C ILE A 483 -18.38 3.46 9.88
N GLN A 484 -17.95 2.68 8.90
CA GLN A 484 -18.63 1.48 8.41
C GLN A 484 -17.69 0.27 8.54
N LEU A 485 -18.08 -0.76 9.30
CA LEU A 485 -17.32 -1.98 9.49
C LEU A 485 -18.09 -3.17 8.90
N TYR A 486 -17.65 -3.69 7.75
CA TYR A 486 -18.36 -4.74 7.01
C TYR A 486 -17.54 -6.00 6.78
N ASN A 487 -18.13 -7.18 6.98
CA ASN A 487 -17.53 -8.43 6.49
C ASN A 487 -16.08 -8.65 6.95
N ASN A 488 -15.73 -8.27 8.18
CA ASN A 488 -14.41 -8.57 8.73
C ASN A 488 -14.44 -9.89 9.51
N THR A 489 -13.35 -10.66 9.43
CA THR A 489 -13.15 -11.88 10.24
C THR A 489 -12.15 -11.60 11.34
N ILE A 490 -12.50 -11.93 12.58
CA ILE A 490 -11.62 -11.81 13.74
C ILE A 490 -11.44 -13.21 14.33
N HIS A 491 -10.19 -13.61 14.58
CA HIS A 491 -9.88 -14.90 15.18
C HIS A 491 -8.78 -14.74 16.20
N LYS A 492 -9.00 -15.25 17.42
CA LYS A 492 -7.94 -15.40 18.42
C LYS A 492 -8.20 -16.65 19.24
N SER A 493 -7.31 -17.62 19.14
CA SER A 493 -7.41 -18.92 19.82
C SER A 493 -6.51 -19.02 21.06
N ASP A 494 -5.42 -18.26 21.10
CA ASP A 494 -4.39 -18.30 22.14
C ASP A 494 -4.68 -17.32 23.29
N LEU A 495 -5.57 -17.73 24.17
CA LEU A 495 -5.87 -16.95 25.36
C LEU A 495 -4.86 -17.26 26.45
N LEU A 496 -4.30 -16.22 27.07
CA LEU A 496 -3.36 -16.35 28.19
C LEU A 496 -4.10 -16.72 29.48
N SER A 497 -3.44 -17.43 30.39
CA SER A 497 -4.01 -17.79 31.69
C SER A 497 -4.24 -16.55 32.56
N GLY A 498 -5.45 -16.36 33.08
CA GLY A 498 -5.80 -15.23 33.95
C GLY A 498 -6.99 -14.43 33.44
N TYR A 499 -7.14 -13.20 33.91
CA TYR A 499 -8.17 -12.30 33.41
C TYR A 499 -7.84 -11.90 31.96
N THR A 500 -8.73 -12.26 31.03
CA THR A 500 -8.59 -11.99 29.60
C THR A 500 -9.77 -11.15 29.13
N SER A 501 -9.48 -10.06 28.42
CA SER A 501 -10.45 -9.16 27.83
C SER A 501 -10.21 -9.03 26.33
N CYS A 502 -11.06 -9.63 25.51
CA CYS A 502 -10.97 -9.53 24.05
C CYS A 502 -12.22 -8.87 23.48
N THR A 503 -12.01 -7.86 22.64
CA THR A 503 -13.07 -7.09 21.98
C THR A 503 -12.88 -7.16 20.47
N GLY A 504 -13.95 -7.41 19.72
CA GLY A 504 -13.89 -7.28 18.27
C GLY A 504 -13.79 -5.80 17.88
N PHE A 505 -14.87 -5.06 18.12
CA PHE A 505 -15.02 -3.65 17.80
C PHE A 505 -15.30 -2.86 19.07
N SER A 506 -14.49 -1.84 19.34
CA SER A 506 -14.70 -0.90 20.44
C SER A 506 -15.02 0.48 19.88
N VAL A 507 -16.20 1.00 20.19
CA VAL A 507 -16.72 2.30 19.72
C VAL A 507 -16.94 3.21 20.93
N SER A 508 -16.18 4.31 21.00
CA SER A 508 -16.29 5.29 22.10
C SER A 508 -17.51 6.23 21.94
N ASP A 509 -17.76 7.05 22.96
CA ASP A 509 -18.75 8.13 22.97
C ASP A 509 -18.31 9.36 22.16
N THR A 510 -17.08 9.35 21.62
CA THR A 510 -16.52 10.40 20.76
C THR A 510 -16.67 10.10 19.27
N VAL A 511 -17.45 9.08 18.94
CA VAL A 511 -17.76 8.63 17.57
C VAL A 511 -19.29 8.53 17.43
N SER A 512 -19.81 8.84 16.24
CA SER A 512 -21.23 8.77 15.89
C SER A 512 -21.44 8.18 14.49
N GLY A 513 -22.69 7.91 14.10
CA GLY A 513 -23.04 7.46 12.76
C GLY A 513 -22.30 6.18 12.33
N THR A 514 -22.02 5.28 13.28
CA THR A 514 -21.26 4.05 13.02
C THR A 514 -22.19 2.91 12.63
N ILE A 515 -21.79 2.13 11.62
CA ILE A 515 -22.48 0.91 11.19
C ILE A 515 -21.53 -0.28 11.30
N ILE A 516 -21.93 -1.33 12.02
CA ILE A 516 -21.17 -2.58 12.13
C ILE A 516 -22.06 -3.73 11.65
N ARG A 517 -21.71 -4.38 10.55
CA ARG A 517 -22.56 -5.40 9.93
C ARG A 517 -21.79 -6.51 9.23
N ASN A 518 -22.37 -7.71 9.20
CA ASN A 518 -21.80 -8.89 8.54
C ASN A 518 -20.44 -9.36 9.09
N ASN A 519 -20.06 -9.03 10.33
CA ASN A 519 -18.75 -9.43 10.86
C ASN A 519 -18.80 -10.78 11.58
N LEU A 520 -17.70 -11.53 11.49
CA LEU A 520 -17.51 -12.82 12.15
C LEU A 520 -16.36 -12.73 13.14
N ALA A 521 -16.56 -13.18 14.38
CA ALA A 521 -15.51 -13.26 15.38
C ALA A 521 -15.48 -14.61 16.11
N HIS A 522 -14.26 -15.09 16.33
CA HIS A 522 -13.95 -16.17 17.25
C HIS A 522 -13.11 -15.65 18.41
N PHE A 523 -13.65 -15.78 19.62
CA PHE A 523 -12.92 -15.77 20.88
C PHE A 523 -13.41 -16.96 21.71
N PRO A 524 -12.53 -17.80 22.29
CA PRO A 524 -12.98 -18.90 23.12
C PRO A 524 -13.74 -18.37 24.36
N GLN A 525 -14.99 -18.79 24.54
CA GLN A 525 -15.89 -18.28 25.58
C GLN A 525 -15.58 -18.74 27.00
N ASN A 526 -14.51 -19.51 27.23
CA ASN A 526 -14.03 -19.85 28.58
C ASN A 526 -13.25 -18.71 29.27
N THR A 527 -13.21 -17.53 28.65
CA THR A 527 -12.63 -16.28 29.18
C THR A 527 -13.55 -15.53 30.13
N THR A 528 -12.95 -14.60 30.87
CA THR A 528 -13.64 -13.70 31.80
C THR A 528 -14.39 -12.54 31.11
N SER A 529 -13.95 -12.03 29.95
CA SER A 529 -14.66 -10.96 29.22
C SER A 529 -14.37 -10.98 27.72
N VAL A 530 -15.26 -11.59 26.92
CA VAL A 530 -15.23 -11.52 25.45
C VAL A 530 -16.47 -10.84 24.91
N THR A 531 -16.29 -9.89 24.00
CA THR A 531 -17.40 -9.27 23.28
C THR A 531 -17.03 -9.01 21.83
N LEU A 532 -18.01 -9.09 20.93
CA LEU A 532 -17.80 -8.64 19.55
C LEU A 532 -17.91 -7.13 19.44
N ILE A 533 -18.81 -6.50 20.19
CA ILE A 533 -19.04 -5.05 20.13
C ILE A 533 -19.08 -4.51 21.55
N SER A 534 -18.16 -3.59 21.86
CA SER A 534 -18.21 -2.71 23.02
C SER A 534 -18.58 -1.31 22.53
N ASN A 535 -19.72 -0.79 22.96
CA ASN A 535 -20.25 0.48 22.46
C ASN A 535 -20.56 1.45 23.59
N SER A 536 -20.08 2.68 23.47
CA SER A 536 -20.54 3.84 24.24
C SER A 536 -21.02 5.00 23.35
N SER A 537 -21.07 4.83 22.03
CA SER A 537 -21.69 5.81 21.13
C SER A 537 -23.22 5.81 21.25
N ALA A 538 -23.84 6.94 20.92
CA ALA A 538 -25.27 7.14 21.09
C ALA A 538 -26.14 6.51 19.99
N ASP A 539 -25.57 6.26 18.81
CA ASP A 539 -26.32 5.99 17.56
C ASP A 539 -25.75 4.84 16.72
N LEU A 540 -24.96 3.94 17.33
CA LEU A 540 -24.45 2.73 16.66
C LEU A 540 -25.59 1.89 16.08
N VAL A 541 -25.48 1.59 14.79
CA VAL A 541 -26.30 0.56 14.12
C VAL A 541 -25.46 -0.71 14.00
N ALA A 542 -25.90 -1.79 14.63
CA ALA A 542 -25.24 -3.08 14.55
C ALA A 542 -26.24 -4.22 14.30
N ASP A 543 -26.02 -5.00 13.25
CA ASP A 543 -26.83 -6.18 12.90
C ASP A 543 -26.00 -7.22 12.13
N HIS A 544 -26.47 -8.46 12.03
CA HIS A 544 -25.78 -9.57 11.34
C HIS A 544 -24.30 -9.69 11.73
N ASN A 545 -23.98 -9.60 13.03
CA ASN A 545 -22.63 -9.84 13.53
C ASN A 545 -22.64 -11.08 14.42
N LEU A 546 -21.62 -11.93 14.30
CA LEU A 546 -21.58 -13.23 15.00
C LEU A 546 -20.30 -13.39 15.81
N LEU A 547 -20.46 -13.57 17.12
CA LEU A 547 -19.41 -14.09 18.01
C LEU A 547 -19.68 -15.58 18.27
N THR A 548 -18.72 -16.45 17.97
CA THR A 548 -18.90 -17.90 18.13
C THR A 548 -17.61 -18.62 18.50
N ASN A 549 -17.72 -19.71 19.28
CA ASN A 549 -16.60 -20.61 19.56
C ASN A 549 -16.31 -21.56 18.39
N THR A 550 -17.28 -21.77 17.50
CA THR A 550 -17.21 -22.75 16.42
C THR A 550 -17.50 -22.06 15.09
N PRO A 551 -16.62 -21.16 14.63
CA PRO A 551 -16.82 -20.39 13.40
C PRO A 551 -16.80 -21.26 12.15
N GLY A 552 -16.25 -22.48 12.22
CA GLY A 552 -16.12 -23.38 11.07
C GLY A 552 -15.19 -22.80 10.01
N LEU A 553 -13.99 -22.37 10.42
CA LEU A 553 -12.92 -21.90 9.53
C LEU A 553 -12.02 -23.07 9.13
N ALA A 554 -11.41 -23.01 7.95
CA ALA A 554 -10.69 -24.12 7.35
C ALA A 554 -9.42 -24.56 8.12
N ASP A 555 -8.50 -23.62 8.39
CA ASP A 555 -7.28 -23.87 9.16
C ASP A 555 -6.76 -22.58 9.80
N PRO A 556 -7.52 -21.97 10.74
CA PRO A 556 -7.20 -20.66 11.28
C PRO A 556 -6.00 -20.67 12.24
N ASP A 557 -5.55 -21.85 12.68
CA ASP A 557 -4.49 -22.03 13.68
C ASP A 557 -3.21 -22.66 13.10
N HIS A 558 -3.08 -22.67 11.77
CA HIS A 558 -1.88 -23.16 11.09
C HIS A 558 -0.58 -22.56 11.70
N MET A 559 0.45 -23.38 11.87
CA MET A 559 1.71 -22.98 12.55
C MET A 559 2.49 -21.90 11.81
N ASN A 560 2.54 -21.97 10.48
CA ASN A 560 3.00 -20.85 9.66
C ASN A 560 1.87 -19.81 9.56
N LEU A 561 2.10 -18.63 10.13
CA LEU A 561 1.12 -17.54 10.19
C LEU A 561 0.62 -17.12 8.80
N LEU A 562 1.50 -17.12 7.80
CA LEU A 562 1.14 -16.78 6.42
C LEU A 562 0.39 -17.91 5.68
N MET A 563 0.19 -19.08 6.29
CA MET A 563 -0.58 -20.18 5.69
C MET A 563 -1.90 -20.45 6.43
N ARG A 564 -2.29 -19.59 7.38
CA ARG A 564 -3.57 -19.70 8.08
C ARG A 564 -4.73 -19.43 7.16
N ASP A 565 -5.76 -20.25 7.24
CA ASP A 565 -6.91 -20.24 6.35
C ASP A 565 -8.21 -19.95 7.09
N PHE A 566 -8.76 -18.77 6.79
CA PHE A 566 -9.97 -18.24 7.40
C PHE A 566 -11.20 -18.41 6.48
N ARG A 567 -11.09 -19.18 5.40
CA ARG A 567 -12.25 -19.51 4.55
C ARG A 567 -13.27 -20.33 5.33
N LEU A 568 -14.54 -20.11 5.00
CA LEU A 568 -15.65 -20.81 5.63
C LEU A 568 -15.69 -22.28 5.16
N LEU A 569 -15.89 -23.19 6.11
CA LEU A 569 -16.19 -24.60 5.86
C LEU A 569 -17.70 -24.81 5.66
N PRO A 570 -18.12 -25.96 5.10
CA PRO A 570 -19.54 -26.29 4.95
C PRO A 570 -20.32 -26.32 6.28
N SER A 571 -19.62 -26.50 7.40
CA SER A 571 -20.18 -26.50 8.75
C SER A 571 -20.22 -25.12 9.41
N SER A 572 -19.75 -24.07 8.73
CA SER A 572 -19.71 -22.72 9.28
C SER A 572 -21.11 -22.18 9.52
N VAL A 573 -21.33 -21.65 10.73
CA VAL A 573 -22.55 -20.90 11.11
C VAL A 573 -22.59 -19.50 10.51
N ALA A 574 -21.49 -19.04 9.90
CA ALA A 574 -21.39 -17.75 9.22
C ALA A 574 -21.99 -17.79 7.80
N ARG A 575 -22.17 -18.99 7.24
CA ARG A 575 -22.74 -19.18 5.91
C ARG A 575 -24.20 -18.73 5.89
N ASN A 576 -24.56 -17.96 4.88
CA ASN A 576 -25.89 -17.45 4.58
C ASN A 576 -26.52 -16.67 5.74
N ALA A 577 -25.70 -16.10 6.62
CA ALA A 577 -26.14 -15.41 7.84
C ALA A 577 -25.99 -13.88 7.76
N GLY A 578 -25.52 -13.36 6.63
CA GLY A 578 -25.34 -11.94 6.37
C GLY A 578 -26.49 -11.28 5.61
N THR A 579 -26.30 -10.01 5.27
CA THR A 579 -27.24 -9.20 4.49
C THR A 579 -26.52 -8.30 3.47
N GLY A 580 -27.26 -7.65 2.59
CA GLY A 580 -26.71 -6.75 1.58
C GLY A 580 -25.98 -5.54 2.20
N VAL A 581 -24.75 -5.32 1.74
CA VAL A 581 -23.90 -4.17 2.07
C VAL A 581 -23.07 -3.79 0.84
N PRO A 582 -22.45 -2.59 0.79
CA PRO A 582 -21.56 -2.15 -0.28
C PRO A 582 -20.20 -2.90 -0.27
N VAL A 583 -20.24 -4.23 -0.36
CA VAL A 583 -19.10 -5.13 -0.42
C VAL A 583 -19.36 -6.15 -1.54
N PHE A 584 -18.66 -5.98 -2.65
CA PHE A 584 -19.03 -6.63 -3.93
C PHE A 584 -18.30 -7.94 -4.20
N ASP A 585 -17.10 -8.05 -3.67
CA ASP A 585 -16.32 -9.28 -3.69
C ASP A 585 -15.82 -9.56 -2.28
N ASP A 586 -15.64 -10.83 -1.97
CA ASP A 586 -14.97 -11.27 -0.75
C ASP A 586 -13.45 -11.08 -0.87
N ARG A 587 -12.74 -11.47 0.19
CA ARG A 587 -11.29 -11.41 0.24
C ARG A 587 -10.61 -12.25 -0.84
N ALA A 588 -11.18 -13.40 -1.19
CA ALA A 588 -10.70 -14.30 -2.23
C ALA A 588 -11.15 -13.88 -3.65
N GLU A 589 -11.68 -12.65 -3.81
CA GLU A 589 -12.21 -12.11 -5.06
C GLU A 589 -13.42 -12.85 -5.64
N LYS A 590 -14.15 -13.56 -4.79
CA LYS A 590 -15.44 -14.15 -5.16
C LYS A 590 -16.55 -13.13 -4.99
N ARG A 591 -17.47 -13.12 -5.96
CA ARG A 591 -18.65 -12.25 -5.95
C ARG A 591 -19.51 -12.48 -4.71
N ARG A 592 -20.01 -11.39 -4.14
CA ARG A 592 -21.03 -11.42 -3.07
C ARG A 592 -22.42 -11.03 -3.61
N PRO A 593 -23.48 -11.77 -3.24
CA PRO A 593 -23.45 -13.09 -2.61
C PRO A 593 -23.05 -14.18 -3.62
N LEU A 594 -22.42 -15.26 -3.18
CA LEU A 594 -22.05 -16.36 -4.08
C LEU A 594 -23.22 -17.33 -4.34
N LEU A 595 -24.05 -17.60 -3.32
CA LEU A 595 -25.16 -18.59 -3.37
C LEU A 595 -26.54 -17.96 -3.11
N ASN A 596 -26.76 -16.73 -3.58
CA ASN A 596 -27.95 -15.87 -3.34
C ASN A 596 -28.11 -15.30 -1.93
N GLU A 597 -27.37 -15.80 -0.95
CA GLU A 597 -27.34 -15.29 0.42
C GLU A 597 -25.93 -14.82 0.77
N TYR A 598 -25.83 -13.78 1.59
CA TYR A 598 -24.55 -13.21 2.00
C TYR A 598 -23.97 -13.98 3.18
N ASP A 599 -22.66 -14.15 3.19
CA ASP A 599 -21.95 -14.75 4.31
C ASP A 599 -21.41 -13.68 5.28
N LEU A 600 -21.24 -14.08 6.55
CA LEU A 600 -20.53 -13.28 7.54
C LEU A 600 -19.01 -13.44 7.41
N GLY A 601 -18.28 -12.37 7.75
CA GLY A 601 -16.83 -12.35 7.70
C GLY A 601 -16.28 -12.11 6.29
N ALA A 602 -14.96 -12.23 6.18
CA ALA A 602 -14.18 -11.80 5.01
C ALA A 602 -14.31 -12.70 3.77
N TYR A 603 -14.96 -13.86 3.87
CA TYR A 603 -15.08 -14.83 2.78
C TYR A 603 -16.52 -15.24 2.52
N GLU A 604 -16.79 -15.61 1.28
CA GLU A 604 -17.94 -16.41 0.89
C GLU A 604 -17.57 -17.89 0.87
N PHE A 605 -18.47 -18.73 1.36
CA PHE A 605 -18.42 -20.16 1.30
C PHE A 605 -18.59 -20.64 -0.13
N SER A 606 -17.63 -21.44 -0.59
CA SER A 606 -17.63 -22.02 -1.92
C SER A 606 -17.66 -23.55 -1.80
N PRO A 607 -18.76 -24.22 -2.16
CA PRO A 607 -18.93 -25.67 -1.98
C PRO A 607 -17.98 -26.50 -2.84
N THR A 608 -17.42 -25.90 -3.90
CA THR A 608 -16.34 -26.49 -4.70
C THR A 608 -15.02 -25.86 -4.29
N GLY A 609 -14.03 -26.69 -3.94
CA GLY A 609 -12.62 -26.31 -3.79
C GLY A 609 -11.96 -25.92 -5.11
N LEU A 610 -12.63 -25.14 -5.95
CA LEU A 610 -12.05 -24.54 -7.15
C LEU A 610 -11.11 -23.42 -6.72
N GLN A 611 -9.86 -23.80 -6.46
CA GLN A 611 -8.74 -22.92 -6.78
C GLN A 611 -8.78 -22.66 -8.28
N GLY A 612 -8.93 -21.39 -8.66
CA GLY A 612 -8.58 -20.88 -9.99
C GLY A 612 -9.30 -21.51 -11.19
N LEU A 613 -10.49 -20.99 -11.54
CA LEU A 613 -10.86 -20.88 -12.94
C LEU A 613 -11.48 -19.50 -13.18
N HIS A 614 -10.60 -18.51 -13.39
CA HIS A 614 -11.03 -17.26 -14.00
C HIS A 614 -11.54 -17.60 -15.39
N LEU A 615 -12.81 -17.31 -15.66
CA LEU A 615 -13.26 -17.06 -17.02
C LEU A 615 -12.46 -15.85 -17.53
N LEU A 616 -11.44 -16.15 -18.33
CA LEU A 616 -10.85 -15.20 -19.26
C LEU A 616 -11.98 -14.73 -20.18
N LEU A 617 -12.48 -13.52 -19.94
CA LEU A 617 -12.88 -12.69 -21.06
C LEU A 617 -11.55 -12.21 -21.68
N GLU A 618 -11.11 -12.96 -22.69
CA GLU A 618 -10.09 -12.53 -23.66
C GLU A 618 -10.54 -11.26 -24.40
#